data_AF-A0A1Z9LHG0-F1
#
_entry.id   AF-A0A1Z9LHG0-F1
#
_cell.length_a   1.000
_cell.length_b   1.000
_cell.length_c   1.000
_cell.angle_alpha   90.00
_cell.angle_beta   90.00
_cell.angle_gamma   90.00
#
_symmetry.space_group_name_H-M   'P 1'
#
loop_
_entity.id
_entity.type
_entity.pdbx_description
1 polymer ?
#
loop_
_entity_poly.entity_id
_entity_poly.type
_entity_poly.pdbx_seq_one_letter_code
_entity_poly.pdbx_strand_id
1 'polypeptide(L)'
;MALHRSRYRLVGLDGQPHPVLDAPYESLEMALRDASQWCTGQGARCPLGHRGIAVEVCTHSGGWRTIDYPASCLIRSEMALG
;
A
#
# COMPACT_ATOMS: atom_id res chain seq x y z
N MET A 1 -8.39 -20.15 20.52
CA MET A 1 -8.53 -18.70 20.30
C MET A 1 -7.59 -18.33 19.19
N ALA A 2 -8.10 -18.07 17.98
CA ALA A 2 -7.26 -17.72 16.84
C ALA A 2 -6.65 -16.34 17.15
N LEU A 3 -5.33 -16.31 17.35
CA LEU A 3 -4.56 -15.07 17.34
C LEU A 3 -4.97 -14.34 16.07
N HIS A 4 -5.71 -13.24 16.19
CA HIS A 4 -5.98 -12.33 15.09
C HIS A 4 -4.60 -11.82 14.66
N ARG A 5 -3.96 -12.52 13.73
CA ARG A 5 -2.78 -12.02 13.03
C ARG A 5 -3.20 -10.66 12.50
N SER A 6 -2.50 -9.61 12.92
CA SER A 6 -2.67 -8.29 12.35
C SER A 6 -2.57 -8.42 10.83
N ARG A 7 -3.72 -8.36 10.16
CA ARG A 7 -3.79 -8.46 8.70
C ARG A 7 -3.65 -7.05 8.17
N TYR A 8 -2.70 -6.89 7.27
CA TYR A 8 -2.49 -5.63 6.55
C TYR A 8 -3.13 -5.73 5.17
N ARG A 9 -3.53 -4.60 4.61
CA ARG A 9 -4.00 -4.51 3.22
C ARG A 9 -3.46 -3.24 2.57
N LEU A 10 -3.43 -3.25 1.25
CA LEU A 10 -3.04 -2.09 0.45
C LEU A 10 -4.29 -1.48 -0.18
N VAL A 11 -4.45 -0.17 0.02
CA VAL A 11 -5.57 0.63 -0.49
C VAL A 11 -5.05 1.80 -1.30
N GLY A 12 -5.89 2.37 -2.16
CA GLY A 12 -5.63 3.68 -2.76
C GLY A 12 -5.69 4.80 -1.72
N LEU A 13 -5.22 6.00 -2.08
CA LEU A 13 -5.32 7.18 -1.22
C LEU A 13 -6.77 7.62 -0.96
N ASP A 14 -7.71 7.14 -1.76
CA ASP A 14 -9.16 7.28 -1.56
C ASP A 14 -9.73 6.31 -0.52
N GLY A 15 -8.91 5.41 0.03
CA GLY A 15 -9.32 4.39 0.99
C GLY A 15 -10.02 3.19 0.35
N GLN A 16 -10.14 3.16 -0.98
CA GLN A 16 -10.70 2.02 -1.71
C GLN A 16 -9.66 0.91 -1.86
N PRO A 17 -10.09 -0.36 -1.94
CA PRO A 17 -9.18 -1.48 -2.17
C PRO A 17 -8.33 -1.27 -3.43
N HIS A 18 -7.03 -1.53 -3.34
CA HIS A 18 -6.14 -1.34 -4.48
C HIS A 18 -6.46 -2.38 -5.57
N PRO A 19 -6.73 -1.99 -6.84
CA PRO A 19 -7.26 -2.90 -7.86
C PRO A 19 -6.37 -4.10 -8.21
N VAL A 20 -5.07 -4.01 -7.89
CA VAL A 20 -4.08 -5.07 -8.16
C VAL A 20 -3.54 -5.70 -6.87
N LEU A 21 -3.59 -4.98 -5.75
CA LEU A 21 -2.87 -5.33 -4.51
C LEU A 21 -3.81 -5.48 -3.32
N ASP A 22 -5.11 -5.64 -3.57
CA ASP A 22 -6.10 -5.96 -2.55
C ASP A 22 -5.94 -7.42 -2.10
N ALA A 23 -4.87 -7.67 -1.36
CA ALA A 23 -4.52 -8.95 -0.76
C ALA A 23 -4.27 -8.78 0.74
N PRO A 24 -4.58 -9.79 1.56
CA PRO A 24 -4.24 -9.78 2.97
C PRO A 24 -2.76 -10.11 3.18
N TYR A 25 -2.05 -9.23 3.85
CA TYR A 25 -0.66 -9.38 4.22
C TYR A 25 -0.52 -9.75 5.69
N GLU A 26 0.42 -10.63 6.00
CA GLU A 26 0.66 -11.09 7.38
C GLU A 26 1.67 -10.23 8.13
N SER A 27 2.43 -9.40 7.41
CA SER A 27 3.37 -8.43 7.98
C SER A 27 3.36 -7.11 7.21
N LEU A 28 3.71 -6.03 7.92
CA LEU A 28 3.89 -4.71 7.33
C LEU A 28 4.97 -4.72 6.25
N GLU A 29 6.08 -5.43 6.48
CA GLU A 29 7.19 -5.52 5.52
C GLU A 29 6.76 -6.14 4.18
N MET A 30 5.91 -7.19 4.19
CA MET A 30 5.40 -7.76 2.94
C MET A 30 4.53 -6.75 2.19
N ALA A 31 3.64 -6.06 2.90
CA ALA A 31 2.77 -5.03 2.31
C ALA A 31 3.61 -3.87 1.69
N LEU A 32 4.61 -3.37 2.42
CA LEU A 32 5.50 -2.31 1.95
C LEU A 32 6.34 -2.75 0.75
N ARG A 33 6.85 -3.98 0.77
CA ARG A 33 7.65 -4.53 -0.32
C ARG A 33 6.83 -4.64 -1.61
N ASP A 34 5.63 -5.20 -1.52
CA ASP A 34 4.74 -5.37 -2.67
C ASP A 34 4.28 -4.01 -3.22
N ALA A 35 3.92 -3.07 -2.34
CA ALA A 35 3.58 -1.70 -2.76
C ALA A 35 4.76 -1.04 -3.50
N SER A 36 5.97 -1.15 -2.96
CA SER A 36 7.18 -0.59 -3.59
C SER A 36 7.51 -1.23 -4.94
N GLN A 37 7.38 -2.56 -5.05
CA GLN A 37 7.58 -3.30 -6.29
C GLN A 37 6.55 -2.90 -7.34
N TRP A 38 5.28 -2.79 -6.97
CA TRP A 38 4.23 -2.36 -7.88
C TRP A 38 4.46 -0.92 -8.35
N CYS A 39 4.77 0.00 -7.43
CA CYS A 39 5.03 1.40 -7.76
C CYS A 39 6.26 1.61 -8.65
N THR A 40 7.26 0.72 -8.58
CA THR A 40 8.46 0.75 -9.44
C THR A 40 8.24 0.00 -10.76
N GLY A 41 7.30 -0.95 -10.80
CA GLY A 41 6.95 -1.72 -11.98
C GLY A 41 5.67 -1.21 -12.64
N GLN A 42 4.57 -1.93 -12.45
CA GLN A 42 3.29 -1.70 -13.15
C GLN A 42 2.70 -0.31 -12.85
N GLY A 43 2.76 0.12 -11.60
CA GLY A 43 2.27 1.42 -11.13
C GLY A 43 3.14 2.61 -11.55
N ALA A 44 4.35 2.39 -12.07
CA ALA A 44 5.21 3.47 -12.58
C ALA A 44 4.59 4.20 -13.78
N ARG A 45 3.71 3.52 -14.53
CA ARG A 45 2.99 4.08 -15.69
C ARG A 45 1.63 4.68 -15.30
N CYS A 46 1.19 4.49 -14.06
CA CYS A 46 -0.08 5.04 -13.57
C CYS A 46 0.08 6.52 -13.19
N PRO A 47 -0.94 7.35 -13.43
CA PRO A 47 -0.96 8.72 -12.92
C PRO A 47 -0.88 8.73 -11.38
N LEU A 48 -0.26 9.75 -10.80
CA LEU A 48 0.00 9.86 -9.36
C LEU A 48 -1.21 9.55 -8.47
N GLY A 49 -2.41 10.02 -8.85
CA GLY A 49 -3.64 9.76 -8.10
C GLY A 49 -4.05 8.29 -8.04
N HIS A 50 -3.59 7.46 -8.99
CA HIS A 50 -3.80 6.00 -9.01
C HIS A 50 -2.56 5.22 -8.55
N ARG A 51 -1.42 5.90 -8.37
CA ARG A 51 -0.16 5.31 -7.91
C ARG A 51 -0.01 5.38 -6.39
N GLY A 52 -0.66 6.36 -5.75
CA GLY A 52 -0.64 6.50 -4.31
C GLY A 52 -1.27 5.31 -3.62
N ILE A 53 -0.50 4.67 -2.74
CA ILE A 53 -0.93 3.52 -1.94
C ILE A 53 -0.86 3.90 -0.47
N ALA A 54 -1.83 3.43 0.31
CA ALA A 54 -1.80 3.46 1.76
C ALA A 54 -1.78 2.03 2.31
N VAL A 55 -1.08 1.83 3.42
CA VAL A 55 -1.10 0.56 4.16
C VAL A 55 -2.07 0.69 5.32
N GLU A 56 -3.04 -0.22 5.36
CA GLU A 56 -3.98 -0.30 6.48
C GLU A 56 -3.78 -1.58 7.28
N VAL A 57 -4.00 -1.48 8.59
CA VAL A 57 -4.02 -2.62 9.51
C VAL A 57 -5.43 -2.86 10.05
N CYS A 58 -5.82 -4.13 10.12
CA CYS A 58 -7.05 -4.54 10.79
C CYS A 58 -6.87 -4.42 12.30
N THR A 59 -7.69 -3.59 12.95
CA THR A 59 -7.73 -3.41 14.39
C THR A 59 -8.47 -4.58 15.05
N HIS A 60 -8.24 -4.76 16.35
CA HIS A 60 -8.99 -5.75 17.13
C HIS A 60 -10.51 -5.51 17.10
N SER A 61 -10.94 -4.27 16.85
CA SER A 61 -12.35 -3.88 16.70
C SER A 61 -12.96 -4.28 15.36
N GLY A 62 -12.19 -4.88 14.44
CA GLY A 62 -12.61 -5.23 13.08
C GLY A 62 -12.60 -4.06 12.09
N GLY A 63 -12.07 -2.90 12.50
CA GLY A 63 -11.92 -1.74 11.63
C GLY A 63 -10.56 -1.72 10.92
N TRP A 64 -10.44 -0.92 9.87
CA TRP A 64 -9.17 -0.67 9.19
C TRP A 64 -8.65 0.72 9.56
N ARG A 65 -7.34 0.82 9.77
CA ARG A 65 -6.68 2.11 10.01
C ARG A 65 -5.43 2.20 9.16
N THR A 66 -5.28 3.32 8.46
CA THR A 66 -4.05 3.66 7.77
C THR A 66 -2.93 3.87 8.78
N ILE A 67 -1.82 3.19 8.55
CA ILE A 67 -0.63 3.25 9.42
C ILE A 67 0.61 3.74 8.68
N ASP A 68 0.63 3.63 7.35
CA ASP A 68 1.80 4.00 6.56
C ASP A 68 1.42 4.39 5.12
N TYR A 69 2.29 5.16 4.47
CA TYR A 69 2.22 5.49 3.05
C TYR A 69 3.60 5.23 2.43
N PRO A 70 3.75 4.22 1.55
CA PRO A 70 5.04 3.88 0.97
C PRO A 70 5.57 5.05 0.13
N ALA A 71 6.69 5.64 0.55
CA ALA A 71 7.27 6.80 -0.11
C ALA A 71 7.56 6.55 -1.61
N SER A 72 7.93 5.32 -1.99
CA SER A 72 8.13 4.91 -3.39
C SER A 72 6.90 5.11 -4.29
N CYS A 73 5.71 5.14 -3.69
CA CYS A 73 4.44 5.35 -4.37
C CYS A 73 4.03 6.84 -4.43
N LEU A 74 4.58 7.66 -3.52
CA LEU A 74 4.28 9.08 -3.39
C LEU A 74 5.30 9.97 -4.11
N ILE A 75 6.56 9.52 -4.18
CA ILE A 75 7.64 10.29 -4.80
C ILE A 75 7.53 10.16 -6.33
N ARG A 76 7.34 11.29 -7.00
CA ARG A 76 7.66 11.41 -8.42
C ARG A 76 9.16 11.16 -8.58
N SER A 77 9.57 10.34 -9.52
CA SER A 77 10.95 10.42 -10.02
C SER A 77 11.13 11.78 -10.68
N GLU A 78 11.35 12.82 -9.87
CA GLU A 78 11.68 14.18 -10.30
C GLU A 78 13.20 14.38 -10.38
N MET A 79 13.97 13.28 -10.43
CA MET A 79 15.42 13.35 -10.58
C MET A 79 15.92 12.39 -11.66
N ALA A 80 15.44 12.63 -12.88
CA ALA A 80 16.19 12.32 -14.08
C ALA A 80 16.09 13.57 -14.96
N LEU A 81 17.02 14.51 -14.78
CA LEU A 81 17.55 15.52 -15.71
C LEU A 81 17.94 16.79 -14.93
N GLY A 82 19.25 17.06 -14.90
CA GLY A 82 19.88 18.23 -14.30
C GLY A 82 21.36 17.99 -14.13
#